data_AF-A0A4T0X736-F1
#
_entry.id   AF-A0A4T0X736-F1
#
_cell.length_a   1.000
_cell.length_b   1.000
_cell.length_c   1.000
_cell.angle_alpha   90.00
_cell.angle_beta   90.00
_cell.angle_gamma   90.00
#
_symmetry.space_group_name_H-M   'P 1'
#
loop_
_entity.id
_entity.type
_entity.pdbx_description
1 polymer ?
#
loop_
_entity_poly.entity_id
_entity_poly.type
_entity_poly.pdbx_seq_one_letter_code
_entity_poly.pdbx_strand_id
1 'polypeptide(L)'
;MKVIDKYASYDIRVEVIEFEVPLDYSNTTEKINVVIKVVNKIKNKTNKFILYLQGGPGFASPFPTSSSDPGYINPLLDRGYTVILLDQRGTGLSTVIDTDVLISKGNVNAQFEYLKNFRADSIVLDCECIRKELEIEKWYLLGQSFGGFVSISYASFFPDSLEAIFLTGGLPPIAINDVTEVYTQTFKRTKEREDAYYAKFPQDEERIEFILNQNEIIPAQFNRLGMTLGASGGSVNLHGLVLAMFTDFKLLGRLSTKVKRDYENYLGFEQNILYALFQEAIYINGPGIKSDWAAEKLITSGFTGEIVDSQMFDTYSKLRPLKGLAHHIHQYENWSIIYNIENLKTITWDRLPIIAQVYLDDQYVDYELGRRNYELFSHKQIVTNQLFHNGLRSDSVNVINALHKVLEQGEYI
;
A
#
# COMPACT_ATOMS: atom_id res chain seq x y z
N MET A 1 26.31 -3.49 -2.21
CA MET A 1 25.68 -4.83 -2.32
C MET A 1 26.35 -5.93 -1.47
N LYS A 2 25.57 -6.69 -0.69
CA LYS A 2 25.98 -7.92 0.02
C LYS A 2 24.87 -8.96 -0.02
N VAL A 3 25.17 -10.21 -0.41
CA VAL A 3 24.21 -11.32 -0.24
C VAL A 3 24.18 -11.73 1.22
N ILE A 4 23.02 -11.66 1.86
CA ILE A 4 22.84 -11.97 3.29
C ILE A 4 22.18 -13.32 3.55
N ASP A 5 21.45 -13.87 2.58
CA ASP A 5 20.87 -15.21 2.66
C ASP A 5 20.61 -15.82 1.28
N LYS A 6 20.56 -17.16 1.19
CA LYS A 6 20.16 -17.91 -0.01
C LYS A 6 19.45 -19.19 0.38
N TYR A 7 18.33 -19.48 -0.27
CA TYR A 7 17.64 -20.75 -0.11
C TYR A 7 17.00 -21.22 -1.42
N ALA A 8 16.66 -22.51 -1.45
CA ALA A 8 15.78 -23.08 -2.46
C ALA A 8 14.53 -23.60 -1.75
N SER A 9 13.37 -23.36 -2.34
CA SER A 9 12.09 -23.84 -1.81
C SER A 9 11.23 -24.31 -2.98
N TYR A 10 10.78 -25.57 -2.92
CA TYR A 10 10.03 -26.22 -4.00
C TYR A 10 10.71 -26.06 -5.37
N ASP A 11 10.18 -25.19 -6.22
CA ASP A 11 10.60 -24.94 -7.60
C ASP A 11 11.35 -23.60 -7.79
N ILE A 12 11.54 -22.83 -6.72
CA ILE A 12 12.23 -21.54 -6.73
C ILE A 12 13.56 -21.55 -5.99
N ARG A 13 14.46 -20.67 -6.42
CA ARG A 13 15.66 -20.24 -5.69
C ARG A 13 15.51 -18.76 -5.36
N VAL A 14 15.87 -18.40 -4.13
CA VAL A 14 15.83 -17.03 -3.64
C VAL A 14 17.22 -16.62 -3.14
N GLU A 15 17.65 -15.44 -3.56
CA GLU A 15 18.83 -14.76 -3.02
C GLU A 15 18.37 -13.47 -2.33
N VAL A 16 18.71 -13.30 -1.06
CA VAL A 16 18.39 -12.10 -0.29
C VAL A 16 19.63 -11.20 -0.29
N ILE A 17 19.47 -9.99 -0.79
CA ILE A 17 20.57 -9.07 -1.06
C ILE A 17 20.31 -7.74 -0.37
N GLU A 18 21.29 -7.29 0.39
CA GLU A 18 21.32 -6.03 1.10
C GLU A 18 22.14 -4.98 0.33
N PHE A 19 21.61 -3.76 0.28
CA PHE A 19 22.22 -2.58 -0.34
C PHE A 19 22.35 -1.49 0.70
N GLU A 20 23.51 -0.84 0.75
CA GLU A 20 23.73 0.31 1.61
C GLU A 20 23.47 1.57 0.78
N VAL A 21 22.42 2.32 1.13
CA VAL A 21 21.94 3.49 0.40
C VAL A 21 21.92 4.72 1.30
N PRO A 22 21.96 5.95 0.75
CA PRO A 22 21.77 7.16 1.55
C PRO A 22 20.44 7.15 2.31
N LEU A 23 20.45 7.58 3.57
CA LEU A 23 19.23 7.94 4.26
C LEU A 23 18.55 9.11 3.54
N ASP A 24 19.29 10.19 3.36
CA ASP A 24 18.88 11.41 2.66
C ASP A 24 19.71 11.54 1.38
N TYR A 25 19.05 11.55 0.22
CA TYR A 25 19.72 11.63 -1.07
C TYR A 25 20.26 13.04 -1.39
N SER A 26 19.88 14.06 -0.62
CA SER A 26 20.50 15.40 -0.66
C SER A 26 21.74 15.50 0.24
N ASN A 27 21.88 14.58 1.22
CA ASN A 27 23.02 14.48 2.12
C ASN A 27 23.41 13.02 2.38
N THR A 28 24.36 12.52 1.59
CA THR A 28 24.71 11.10 1.51
C THR A 28 25.63 10.59 2.63
N THR A 29 25.73 11.32 3.75
CA THR A 29 26.60 10.99 4.88
C THR A 29 26.07 9.86 5.75
N GLU A 30 24.79 9.93 6.15
CA GLU A 30 24.11 8.85 6.86
C GLU A 30 23.54 7.85 5.86
N LYS A 31 23.63 6.56 6.18
CA LYS A 31 23.20 5.46 5.32
C LYS A 31 22.28 4.51 6.04
N ILE A 32 21.44 3.84 5.26
CA ILE A 32 20.53 2.78 5.69
C ILE A 32 20.70 1.56 4.78
N ASN A 33 20.17 0.43 5.24
CA ASN A 33 20.14 -0.80 4.45
C ASN A 33 18.77 -0.99 3.80
N VAL A 34 18.77 -1.31 2.52
CA VAL A 34 17.58 -1.70 1.75
C VAL A 34 17.79 -3.10 1.21
N VAL A 35 16.78 -3.96 1.38
CA VAL A 35 16.87 -5.39 1.08
C VAL A 35 15.92 -5.76 -0.05
N ILE A 36 16.43 -6.58 -0.97
CA ILE A 36 15.62 -7.26 -1.99
C ILE A 36 15.70 -8.76 -1.83
N LYS A 37 14.67 -9.45 -2.30
CA LYS A 37 14.67 -10.90 -2.51
C LYS A 37 14.57 -11.16 -4.02
N VAL A 38 15.62 -11.74 -4.60
CA VAL A 38 15.69 -12.09 -6.02
C VAL A 38 15.23 -13.54 -6.20
N VAL A 39 14.08 -13.72 -6.84
CA VAL A 39 13.40 -15.01 -7.01
C VAL A 39 13.54 -15.48 -8.45
N ASN A 40 14.03 -16.71 -8.62
CA ASN A 40 14.19 -17.39 -9.91
C ASN A 40 13.61 -18.80 -9.84
N LYS A 41 13.29 -19.40 -10.99
CA LYS A 41 13.15 -20.86 -11.07
C LYS A 41 14.52 -21.52 -10.86
N ILE A 42 14.55 -22.67 -10.19
CA ILE A 42 15.80 -23.41 -9.92
C ILE A 42 16.56 -23.73 -11.22
N LYS A 43 15.84 -24.01 -12.30
CA LYS A 43 16.41 -24.49 -13.58
C LYS A 43 16.53 -23.42 -14.67
N ASN A 44 16.13 -22.18 -14.41
CA ASN A 44 16.11 -21.14 -15.44
C ASN A 44 16.41 -19.77 -14.83
N LYS A 45 17.50 -19.14 -15.29
CA LYS A 45 17.85 -17.75 -14.96
C LYS A 45 17.70 -16.93 -16.24
N THR A 46 16.98 -15.82 -16.14
CA THR A 46 16.63 -14.96 -17.28
C THR A 46 17.13 -13.54 -17.04
N ASN A 47 17.44 -12.82 -18.13
CA ASN A 47 17.87 -11.42 -18.07
C ASN A 47 16.68 -10.42 -18.17
N LYS A 48 15.44 -10.90 -17.97
CA LYS A 48 14.23 -10.08 -17.93
C LYS A 48 13.83 -9.90 -16.48
N PHE A 49 13.90 -8.69 -15.94
CA PHE A 49 13.68 -8.42 -14.51
C PHE A 49 12.35 -7.71 -14.29
N ILE A 50 11.62 -8.09 -13.24
CA ILE A 50 10.45 -7.36 -12.77
C ILE A 50 10.58 -7.04 -11.28
N LEU A 51 10.51 -5.76 -10.96
CA LEU A 51 10.49 -5.27 -9.58
C LEU A 51 9.05 -5.20 -9.08
N TYR A 52 8.76 -5.90 -7.99
CA TYR A 52 7.50 -5.79 -7.28
C TYR A 52 7.60 -4.72 -6.17
N LEU A 53 6.71 -3.73 -6.26
CA LEU A 53 6.55 -2.66 -5.28
C LEU A 53 5.28 -2.92 -4.46
N GLN A 54 5.48 -3.11 -3.16
CA GLN A 54 4.44 -3.48 -2.21
C GLN A 54 3.59 -2.27 -1.81
N GLY A 55 2.28 -2.49 -1.66
CA GLY A 55 1.34 -1.50 -1.17
C GLY A 55 1.48 -1.17 0.31
N GLY A 56 0.58 -0.31 0.79
CA GLY A 56 0.61 0.23 2.12
C GLY A 56 0.14 1.67 2.19
N PRO A 57 0.97 2.62 2.65
CA PRO A 57 2.43 2.54 2.79
C PRO A 57 2.92 1.69 3.97
N GLY A 58 4.21 1.41 4.03
CA GLY A 58 4.86 0.79 5.20
C GLY A 58 4.77 -0.73 5.33
N PHE A 59 4.18 -1.46 4.39
CA PHE A 59 4.22 -2.93 4.42
C PHE A 59 5.44 -3.48 3.69
N ALA A 60 6.03 -4.53 4.28
CA ALA A 60 7.11 -5.30 3.69
C ALA A 60 6.60 -6.12 2.51
N SER A 61 7.48 -6.37 1.54
CA SER A 61 7.19 -7.30 0.47
C SER A 61 6.97 -8.70 1.06
N PRO A 62 5.99 -9.49 0.56
CA PRO A 62 5.75 -10.83 1.06
C PRO A 62 7.01 -11.70 0.97
N PHE A 63 7.15 -12.61 1.93
CA PHE A 63 8.23 -13.58 1.91
C PHE A 63 7.85 -14.74 0.98
N PRO A 64 8.62 -15.01 -0.09
CA PRO A 64 8.25 -16.04 -1.06
C PRO A 64 8.53 -17.44 -0.50
N THR A 65 7.49 -18.26 -0.36
CA THR A 65 7.63 -19.63 0.18
C THR A 65 7.67 -20.69 -0.93
N SER A 66 7.13 -20.40 -2.11
CA SER A 66 7.12 -21.25 -3.30
C SER A 66 6.86 -20.39 -4.55
N SER A 67 6.84 -20.96 -5.77
CA SER A 67 6.36 -20.17 -6.92
C SER A 67 4.91 -19.75 -6.79
N SER A 68 4.07 -20.55 -6.11
CA SER A 68 2.65 -20.28 -5.90
C SER A 68 2.34 -19.35 -4.72
N ASP A 69 3.34 -18.92 -3.96
CA ASP A 69 3.14 -18.06 -2.79
C ASP A 69 4.29 -17.05 -2.61
N PRO A 70 4.04 -15.75 -2.85
CA PRO A 70 2.77 -15.17 -3.30
C PRO A 70 2.37 -15.58 -4.74
N GLY A 71 1.07 -15.74 -4.98
CA GLY A 71 0.51 -16.36 -6.19
C GLY A 71 0.86 -15.70 -7.53
N TYR A 72 1.31 -14.45 -7.54
CA TYR A 72 1.73 -13.76 -8.76
C TYR A 72 3.17 -14.12 -9.18
N ILE A 73 3.96 -14.79 -8.34
CA ILE A 73 5.33 -15.18 -8.69
C ILE A 73 5.32 -16.22 -9.81
N ASN A 74 4.51 -17.27 -9.70
CA ASN A 74 4.45 -18.35 -10.69
C ASN A 74 4.19 -17.83 -12.12
N PRO A 75 3.11 -17.06 -12.40
CA PRO A 75 2.86 -16.59 -13.76
C PRO A 75 3.94 -15.61 -14.28
N LEU A 76 4.64 -14.89 -13.41
CA LEU A 76 5.79 -14.07 -13.81
C LEU A 76 7.00 -14.95 -14.16
N LEU A 77 7.34 -15.92 -13.31
CA LEU A 77 8.43 -16.85 -13.58
C LEU A 77 8.19 -17.68 -14.86
N ASP A 78 6.94 -18.08 -15.13
CA ASP A 78 6.53 -18.77 -16.36
C ASP A 78 6.74 -17.92 -17.62
N ARG A 79 6.58 -16.60 -17.49
CA ARG A 79 6.85 -15.61 -18.54
C ARG A 79 8.33 -15.25 -18.68
N GLY A 80 9.21 -15.96 -17.97
CA GLY A 80 10.65 -15.78 -18.04
C GLY A 80 11.14 -14.51 -17.34
N TYR A 81 10.44 -14.06 -16.29
CA TYR A 81 10.94 -13.01 -15.42
C TYR A 81 11.84 -13.58 -14.30
N THR A 82 12.86 -12.81 -13.94
CA THR A 82 13.45 -12.82 -12.60
C THR A 82 12.65 -11.83 -11.74
N VAL A 83 12.00 -12.30 -10.69
CA VAL A 83 11.16 -11.46 -9.82
C VAL A 83 12.02 -10.87 -8.70
N ILE A 84 12.02 -9.56 -8.55
CA ILE A 84 12.71 -8.83 -7.48
C ILE A 84 11.66 -8.29 -6.53
N LEU A 85 11.66 -8.76 -5.29
CA LEU A 85 10.76 -8.29 -4.23
C LEU A 85 11.53 -7.30 -3.35
N LEU A 86 11.14 -6.02 -3.38
CA LEU A 86 11.78 -4.97 -2.59
C LEU A 86 11.08 -4.80 -1.25
N ASP A 87 11.82 -4.99 -0.15
CA ASP A 87 11.45 -4.42 1.12
C ASP A 87 11.78 -2.93 1.07
N GLN A 88 10.78 -2.09 0.81
CA GLN A 88 10.95 -0.64 0.73
C GLN A 88 11.60 -0.13 2.03
N ARG A 89 12.40 0.94 1.96
CA ARG A 89 13.03 1.54 3.14
C ARG A 89 12.04 1.67 4.31
N GLY A 90 12.45 1.31 5.51
CA GLY A 90 11.59 1.30 6.68
C GLY A 90 10.74 0.04 6.89
N THR A 91 10.77 -0.93 5.96
CA THR A 91 9.93 -2.12 5.99
C THR A 91 10.74 -3.42 5.92
N GLY A 92 10.15 -4.52 6.42
CA GLY A 92 10.70 -5.88 6.21
C GLY A 92 12.11 -6.05 6.76
N LEU A 93 13.01 -6.55 5.92
CA LEU A 93 14.44 -6.73 6.26
C LEU A 93 15.28 -5.46 6.03
N SER A 94 14.73 -4.41 5.43
CA SER A 94 15.38 -3.11 5.32
C SER A 94 15.44 -2.42 6.69
N THR A 95 16.28 -1.39 6.85
CA THR A 95 16.37 -0.62 8.10
C THR A 95 14.98 -0.18 8.55
N VAL A 96 14.50 -0.78 9.64
CA VAL A 96 13.11 -0.72 10.08
C VAL A 96 12.78 0.61 10.73
N ILE A 97 11.56 1.09 10.50
CA ILE A 97 10.96 2.19 11.25
C ILE A 97 10.03 1.60 12.31
N ASP A 98 10.38 1.86 13.58
CA ASP A 98 9.56 1.52 14.74
C ASP A 98 9.46 2.72 15.69
N THR A 99 8.48 2.68 16.58
CA THR A 99 8.18 3.72 17.57
C THR A 99 9.41 4.06 18.39
N ASP A 100 10.09 3.05 18.93
CA ASP A 100 11.26 3.25 19.78
C ASP A 100 12.44 3.81 18.99
N VAL A 101 12.58 3.44 17.71
CA VAL A 101 13.57 4.02 16.80
C VAL A 101 13.31 5.51 16.60
N LEU A 102 12.06 5.90 16.34
CA LEU A 102 11.72 7.31 16.18
C LEU A 102 11.94 8.09 17.48
N ILE A 103 11.47 7.59 18.63
CA ILE A 103 11.72 8.23 19.93
C ILE A 103 13.23 8.43 20.17
N SER A 104 14.06 7.45 19.77
CA SER A 104 15.51 7.55 19.94
C SER A 104 16.17 8.70 19.15
N LYS A 105 15.51 9.22 18.10
CA LYS A 105 15.98 10.39 17.33
C LYS A 105 15.89 11.70 18.12
N GLY A 106 15.19 11.73 19.25
CA GLY A 106 15.12 12.89 20.14
C GLY A 106 13.81 13.66 19.99
N ASN A 107 13.89 14.97 19.77
CA ASN A 107 12.71 15.82 19.69
C ASN A 107 11.92 15.61 18.37
N VAL A 108 10.70 16.15 18.31
CA VAL A 108 9.79 16.02 17.16
C VAL A 108 10.44 16.43 15.83
N ASN A 109 11.26 17.49 15.82
CA ASN A 109 11.93 17.93 14.59
C ASN A 109 12.96 16.89 14.13
N ALA A 110 13.78 16.36 15.04
CA ALA A 110 14.76 15.32 14.68
C ALA A 110 14.09 14.01 14.23
N GLN A 111 12.96 13.65 14.86
CA GLN A 111 12.11 12.54 14.43
C GLN A 111 11.61 12.74 13.00
N PHE A 112 11.07 13.93 12.71
CA PHE A 112 10.54 14.28 11.41
C PHE A 112 11.61 14.34 10.33
N GLU A 113 12.75 14.98 10.61
CA GLU A 113 13.88 15.09 9.68
C GLU A 113 14.42 13.72 9.26
N TYR A 114 14.37 12.74 10.16
CA TYR A 114 14.68 11.34 9.83
C TYR A 114 13.56 10.69 9.01
N LEU A 115 12.32 10.77 9.49
CA LEU A 115 11.17 10.06 8.94
C LEU A 115 10.79 10.54 7.53
N LYS A 116 10.91 11.83 7.21
CA LYS A 116 10.53 12.38 5.90
C LYS A 116 11.26 11.72 4.72
N ASN A 117 12.42 11.09 4.97
CA ASN A 117 13.19 10.36 3.96
C ASN A 117 12.64 8.96 3.65
N PHE A 118 11.48 8.57 4.18
CA PHE A 118 10.86 7.25 3.96
C PHE A 118 9.69 7.30 2.95
N ARG A 119 9.63 8.35 2.14
CA ARG A 119 8.59 8.61 1.14
C ARG A 119 8.91 8.05 -0.25
N ALA A 120 7.95 8.14 -1.16
CA ALA A 120 8.02 7.59 -2.51
C ALA A 120 9.22 8.10 -3.33
N ASP A 121 9.55 9.39 -3.23
CA ASP A 121 10.73 10.01 -3.84
C ASP A 121 12.03 9.28 -3.45
N SER A 122 12.18 9.01 -2.16
CA SER A 122 13.32 8.31 -1.60
C SER A 122 13.32 6.81 -1.95
N ILE A 123 12.15 6.16 -2.00
CA ILE A 123 12.03 4.76 -2.46
C ILE A 123 12.41 4.62 -3.95
N VAL A 124 12.03 5.57 -4.80
CA VAL A 124 12.40 5.59 -6.22
C VAL A 124 13.92 5.68 -6.40
N LEU A 125 14.58 6.50 -5.58
CA LEU A 125 16.04 6.62 -5.60
C LEU A 125 16.76 5.36 -5.11
N ASP A 126 16.19 4.61 -4.17
CA ASP A 126 16.68 3.27 -3.81
C ASP A 126 16.57 2.32 -5.01
N CYS A 127 15.43 2.34 -5.69
CA CYS A 127 15.19 1.49 -6.86
C CYS A 127 16.23 1.75 -7.96
N GLU A 128 16.55 3.02 -8.26
CA GLU A 128 17.59 3.38 -9.23
C GLU A 128 18.99 2.97 -8.78
N CYS A 129 19.31 3.14 -7.50
CA CYS A 129 20.59 2.73 -6.94
C CYS A 129 20.78 1.21 -7.07
N ILE A 130 19.77 0.44 -6.67
CA ILE A 130 19.75 -1.02 -6.75
C ILE A 130 19.84 -1.49 -8.20
N ARG A 131 19.06 -0.90 -9.11
CA ARG A 131 19.07 -1.25 -10.54
C ARG A 131 20.48 -1.10 -11.14
N LYS A 132 21.17 0.00 -10.83
CA LYS A 132 22.54 0.27 -11.28
C LYS A 132 23.55 -0.68 -10.66
N GLU A 133 23.46 -0.96 -9.36
CA GLU A 133 24.35 -1.93 -8.69
C GLU A 133 24.17 -3.36 -9.22
N LEU A 134 22.96 -3.72 -9.66
CA LEU A 134 22.67 -5.01 -10.30
C LEU A 134 23.01 -5.04 -11.79
N GLU A 135 23.52 -3.94 -12.36
CA GLU A 135 23.84 -3.80 -13.79
C GLU A 135 22.63 -4.08 -14.72
N ILE A 136 21.42 -3.75 -14.25
CA ILE A 136 20.18 -3.92 -15.02
C ILE A 136 19.95 -2.67 -15.86
N GLU A 137 19.93 -2.80 -17.19
CA GLU A 137 19.66 -1.66 -18.07
C GLU A 137 18.23 -1.11 -17.89
N LYS A 138 17.23 -1.98 -18.00
CA LYS A 138 15.82 -1.69 -17.73
C LYS A 138 15.15 -2.86 -17.04
N TRP A 139 14.08 -2.56 -16.30
CA TRP A 139 13.22 -3.58 -15.72
C TRP A 139 11.74 -3.22 -15.85
N TYR A 140 10.89 -4.20 -15.61
CA TYR A 140 9.45 -4.03 -15.51
C TYR A 140 9.08 -3.69 -14.07
N LEU A 141 7.99 -2.96 -13.87
CA LEU A 141 7.42 -2.75 -12.53
C LEU A 141 6.08 -3.48 -12.38
N LEU A 142 5.86 -4.08 -11.21
CA LEU A 142 4.54 -4.51 -10.76
C LEU A 142 4.24 -3.81 -9.43
N GLY A 143 3.34 -2.83 -9.45
CA GLY A 143 2.94 -2.07 -8.27
C GLY A 143 1.55 -2.47 -7.78
N GLN A 144 1.42 -2.74 -6.48
CA GLN A 144 0.13 -2.93 -5.82
C GLN A 144 -0.17 -1.74 -4.91
N SER A 145 -1.36 -1.15 -5.00
CA SER A 145 -1.77 -0.02 -4.13
C SER A 145 -0.72 1.09 -4.09
N PHE A 146 -0.24 1.50 -2.91
CA PHE A 146 0.86 2.45 -2.74
C PHE A 146 2.11 2.11 -3.57
N GLY A 147 2.43 0.83 -3.79
CA GLY A 147 3.53 0.43 -4.68
C GLY A 147 3.28 0.82 -6.14
N GLY A 148 2.03 0.94 -6.55
CA GLY A 148 1.64 1.55 -7.83
C GLY A 148 1.85 3.06 -7.85
N PHE A 149 1.65 3.74 -6.72
CA PHE A 149 1.93 5.18 -6.59
C PHE A 149 3.44 5.44 -6.74
N VAL A 150 4.25 4.63 -6.05
CA VAL A 150 5.72 4.61 -6.21
C VAL A 150 6.11 4.28 -7.65
N SER A 151 5.41 3.38 -8.34
CA SER A 151 5.69 3.05 -9.74
C SER A 151 5.49 4.24 -10.68
N ILE A 152 4.42 5.02 -10.50
CA ILE A 152 4.18 6.25 -11.29
C ILE A 152 5.17 7.36 -10.91
N SER A 153 5.56 7.45 -9.63
CA SER A 153 6.64 8.34 -9.19
C SER A 153 7.94 7.99 -9.94
N TYR A 154 8.31 6.71 -10.00
CA TYR A 154 9.48 6.22 -10.73
C TYR A 154 9.41 6.62 -12.21
N ALA A 155 8.27 6.37 -12.86
CA ALA A 155 8.05 6.76 -14.25
C ALA A 155 8.24 8.26 -14.50
N SER A 156 7.87 9.11 -13.54
CA SER A 156 8.02 10.56 -13.66
C SER A 156 9.48 11.04 -13.59
N PHE A 157 10.37 10.31 -12.92
CA PHE A 157 11.77 10.72 -12.75
C PHE A 157 12.74 9.96 -13.66
N PHE A 158 12.49 8.68 -13.92
CA PHE A 158 13.39 7.80 -14.65
C PHE A 158 12.63 6.90 -15.66
N PRO A 159 11.86 7.48 -16.59
CA PRO A 159 11.07 6.68 -17.53
C PRO A 159 11.94 5.76 -18.40
N ASP A 160 13.15 6.19 -18.72
CA ASP A 160 14.05 5.46 -19.62
C ASP A 160 14.73 4.26 -18.92
N SER A 161 14.58 4.13 -17.60
CA SER A 161 15.01 2.95 -16.81
C SER A 161 13.98 1.81 -16.83
N LEU A 162 12.81 2.02 -17.44
CA LEU A 162 11.66 1.13 -17.32
C LEU A 162 11.28 0.56 -18.68
N GLU A 163 10.91 -0.72 -18.69
CA GLU A 163 10.46 -1.42 -19.89
C GLU A 163 8.93 -1.36 -20.04
N ALA A 164 8.20 -1.62 -18.95
CA ALA A 164 6.75 -1.40 -18.83
C ALA A 164 6.34 -1.40 -17.35
N ILE A 165 5.15 -0.84 -17.07
CA ILE A 165 4.59 -0.76 -15.71
C ILE A 165 3.24 -1.45 -15.67
N PHE A 166 3.09 -2.35 -14.70
CA PHE A 166 1.83 -2.99 -14.34
C PHE A 166 1.36 -2.48 -12.98
N LEU A 167 0.14 -1.96 -12.92
CA LEU A 167 -0.49 -1.47 -11.68
C LEU A 167 -1.67 -2.34 -11.30
N THR A 168 -1.87 -2.58 -10.01
CA THR A 168 -3.01 -3.34 -9.49
C THR A 168 -3.62 -2.61 -8.29
N GLY A 169 -4.83 -2.06 -8.46
CA GLY A 169 -5.47 -1.22 -7.43
C GLY A 169 -4.57 -0.06 -6.97
N GLY A 170 -3.73 0.48 -7.86
CA GLY A 170 -2.62 1.36 -7.50
C GLY A 170 -2.37 2.47 -8.51
N LEU A 171 -3.42 2.95 -9.18
CA LEU A 171 -3.34 4.13 -10.03
C LEU A 171 -3.55 5.38 -9.14
N PRO A 172 -2.51 6.20 -8.86
CA PRO A 172 -2.59 7.29 -7.89
C PRO A 172 -3.53 8.41 -8.36
N PRO A 173 -4.28 9.07 -7.45
CA PRO A 173 -5.12 10.20 -7.81
C PRO A 173 -4.26 11.49 -7.92
N ILE A 174 -3.50 11.67 -9.01
CA ILE A 174 -2.54 12.79 -9.14
C ILE A 174 -3.26 14.11 -9.45
N ALA A 175 -4.28 14.07 -10.31
CA ALA A 175 -5.05 15.25 -10.72
C ALA A 175 -6.19 15.59 -9.73
N ILE A 176 -5.84 15.65 -8.44
CA ILE A 176 -6.73 16.09 -7.35
C ILE A 176 -6.50 17.57 -7.03
N ASN A 177 -7.52 18.24 -6.52
CA ASN A 177 -7.38 19.62 -6.04
C ASN A 177 -6.69 19.67 -4.68
N ASP A 178 -7.07 18.77 -3.78
CA ASP A 178 -6.50 18.60 -2.45
C ASP A 178 -6.76 17.19 -1.90
N VAL A 179 -6.18 16.87 -0.74
CA VAL A 179 -6.31 15.57 -0.10
C VAL A 179 -7.74 15.28 0.38
N THR A 180 -8.54 16.31 0.70
CA THR A 180 -9.95 16.17 1.11
C THR A 180 -10.79 15.58 -0.02
N GLU A 181 -10.45 15.87 -1.28
CA GLU A 181 -11.12 15.28 -2.44
C GLU A 181 -10.98 13.75 -2.48
N VAL A 182 -9.79 13.23 -2.16
CA VAL A 182 -9.54 11.78 -2.07
C VAL A 182 -10.47 11.17 -1.02
N TYR A 183 -10.49 11.74 0.18
CA TYR A 183 -11.30 11.22 1.27
C TYR A 183 -12.80 11.38 1.06
N THR A 184 -13.23 12.45 0.38
CA THR A 184 -14.64 12.60 -0.02
C THR A 184 -15.10 11.42 -0.87
N GLN A 185 -14.28 10.97 -1.81
CA GLN A 185 -14.60 9.79 -2.62
C GLN A 185 -14.49 8.49 -1.81
N THR A 186 -13.42 8.27 -1.04
CA THR A 186 -13.25 7.00 -0.29
C THR A 186 -14.27 6.84 0.85
N PHE A 187 -14.75 7.91 1.47
CA PHE A 187 -15.91 7.87 2.38
C PHE A 187 -17.19 7.47 1.65
N LYS A 188 -17.44 8.04 0.46
CA LYS A 188 -18.57 7.63 -0.38
C LYS A 188 -18.49 6.14 -0.72
N ARG A 189 -17.32 5.65 -1.14
CA ARG A 189 -17.11 4.22 -1.43
C ARG A 189 -17.28 3.35 -0.19
N THR A 190 -16.78 3.80 0.96
CA THR A 190 -16.98 3.11 2.24
C THR A 190 -18.47 3.00 2.57
N LYS A 191 -19.24 4.07 2.34
CA LYS A 191 -20.69 4.03 2.55
C LYS A 191 -21.41 3.07 1.60
N GLU A 192 -21.05 3.07 0.32
CA GLU A 192 -21.57 2.09 -0.67
C GLU A 192 -21.27 0.64 -0.24
N ARG A 193 -20.07 0.40 0.31
CA ARG A 193 -19.67 -0.92 0.83
C ARG A 193 -20.41 -1.30 2.11
N GLU A 194 -20.65 -0.35 3.00
CA GLU A 194 -21.46 -0.53 4.20
C GLU A 194 -22.92 -0.88 3.84
N ASP A 195 -23.53 -0.17 2.89
CA ASP A 195 -24.90 -0.45 2.44
C ASP A 195 -24.98 -1.85 1.81
N ALA A 196 -24.00 -2.24 1.00
CA ALA A 196 -23.91 -3.60 0.44
C ALA A 196 -23.69 -4.67 1.52
N TYR A 197 -22.97 -4.35 2.60
CA TYR A 197 -22.78 -5.25 3.74
C TYR A 197 -24.11 -5.52 4.46
N TYR A 198 -24.85 -4.47 4.83
CA TYR A 198 -26.13 -4.64 5.51
C TYR A 198 -27.21 -5.26 4.61
N ALA A 199 -27.21 -4.97 3.32
CA ALA A 199 -28.11 -5.64 2.37
C ALA A 199 -27.85 -7.16 2.31
N LYS A 200 -26.59 -7.59 2.47
CA LYS A 200 -26.21 -9.01 2.48
C LYS A 200 -26.43 -9.66 3.85
N PHE A 201 -26.24 -8.94 4.95
CA PHE A 201 -26.33 -9.43 6.32
C PHE A 201 -27.27 -8.54 7.16
N PRO A 202 -28.58 -8.53 6.89
CA PRO A 202 -29.50 -7.56 7.50
C PRO A 202 -29.60 -7.69 9.03
N GLN A 203 -29.38 -8.88 9.58
CA GLN A 203 -29.39 -9.08 11.04
C GLN A 203 -28.20 -8.45 11.75
N ASP A 204 -27.15 -8.06 11.02
CA ASP A 204 -25.97 -7.44 11.63
C ASP A 204 -26.23 -6.00 12.07
N GLU A 205 -27.26 -5.33 11.54
CA GLU A 205 -27.64 -3.98 12.00
C GLU A 205 -27.97 -3.99 13.50
N GLU A 206 -28.91 -4.85 13.92
CA GLU A 206 -29.28 -5.01 15.34
C GLU A 206 -28.11 -5.55 16.19
N ARG A 207 -27.29 -6.45 15.62
CA ARG A 207 -26.13 -7.01 16.35
C ARG A 207 -25.07 -5.96 16.62
N ILE A 208 -24.76 -5.15 15.62
CA ILE A 208 -23.78 -4.07 15.74
C ILE A 208 -24.29 -3.02 16.72
N GLU A 209 -25.56 -2.61 16.64
CA GLU A 209 -26.15 -1.71 17.62
C GLU A 209 -26.03 -2.27 19.05
N PHE A 210 -26.31 -3.57 19.23
CA PHE A 210 -26.14 -4.23 20.52
C PHE A 210 -24.67 -4.24 21.00
N ILE A 211 -23.72 -4.54 20.11
CA ILE A 211 -22.27 -4.58 20.40
C ILE A 211 -21.75 -3.20 20.78
N LEU A 212 -22.16 -2.15 20.06
CA LEU A 212 -21.73 -0.77 20.29
C LEU A 212 -22.22 -0.21 21.64
N ASN A 213 -23.26 -0.79 22.22
CA ASN A 213 -23.77 -0.45 23.56
C ASN A 213 -23.03 -1.18 24.70
N GLN A 214 -22.02 -2.01 24.40
CA GLN A 214 -21.23 -2.72 25.42
C GLN A 214 -20.06 -1.84 25.89
N ASN A 215 -19.85 -1.76 27.21
CA ASN A 215 -18.82 -0.89 27.82
C ASN A 215 -17.38 -1.15 27.36
N GLU A 216 -17.08 -2.36 26.89
CA GLU A 216 -15.74 -2.73 26.42
C GLU A 216 -15.48 -2.38 24.94
N ILE A 217 -16.49 -1.90 24.21
CA ILE A 217 -16.40 -1.52 22.80
C ILE A 217 -16.40 0.00 22.67
N ILE A 218 -15.36 0.52 22.02
CA ILE A 218 -15.28 1.95 21.67
C ILE A 218 -15.82 2.10 20.24
N PRO A 219 -16.93 2.83 20.02
CA PRO A 219 -17.56 2.93 18.69
C PRO A 219 -16.61 3.38 17.58
N ALA A 220 -15.77 4.39 17.85
CA ALA A 220 -14.79 4.88 16.88
C ALA A 220 -13.78 3.79 16.46
N GLN A 221 -13.39 2.88 17.37
CA GLN A 221 -12.52 1.76 17.03
C GLN A 221 -13.27 0.69 16.24
N PHE A 222 -14.50 0.38 16.63
CA PHE A 222 -15.33 -0.59 15.91
C PHE A 222 -15.58 -0.16 14.46
N ASN A 223 -15.82 1.13 14.22
CA ASN A 223 -16.05 1.66 12.88
C ASN A 223 -14.86 1.47 11.93
N ARG A 224 -13.64 1.28 12.43
CA ARG A 224 -12.45 0.99 11.61
C ARG A 224 -12.47 -0.42 11.02
N LEU A 225 -13.31 -1.33 11.52
CA LEU A 225 -13.54 -2.64 10.90
C LEU A 225 -14.06 -2.52 9.47
N GLY A 226 -14.63 -1.36 9.12
CA GLY A 226 -14.99 -0.98 7.75
C GLY A 226 -13.86 -1.08 6.74
N MET A 227 -12.59 -0.99 7.18
CA MET A 227 -11.42 -1.22 6.33
C MET A 227 -11.50 -2.59 5.64
N THR A 228 -12.13 -3.60 6.23
CA THR A 228 -12.16 -4.94 5.65
C THR A 228 -13.01 -5.05 4.38
N LEU A 229 -13.97 -4.15 4.19
CA LEU A 229 -15.00 -4.27 3.15
C LEU A 229 -14.46 -4.11 1.72
N GLY A 230 -13.28 -3.51 1.55
CA GLY A 230 -12.65 -3.24 0.26
C GLY A 230 -11.83 -4.41 -0.31
N ALA A 231 -11.83 -5.56 0.37
CA ALA A 231 -11.12 -6.76 -0.06
C ALA A 231 -12.09 -7.94 -0.28
N SER A 232 -11.72 -8.83 -1.21
CA SER A 232 -12.44 -10.08 -1.47
C SER A 232 -12.53 -10.91 -0.18
N GLY A 233 -13.75 -11.34 0.19
CA GLY A 233 -14.03 -12.06 1.44
C GLY A 233 -14.19 -11.18 2.69
N GLY A 234 -13.86 -9.90 2.60
CA GLY A 234 -13.89 -8.95 3.71
C GLY A 234 -15.25 -8.85 4.41
N SER A 235 -16.33 -8.70 3.65
CA SER A 235 -17.69 -8.62 4.19
C SER A 235 -18.12 -9.89 4.94
N VAL A 236 -17.74 -11.07 4.46
CA VAL A 236 -18.05 -12.35 5.12
C VAL A 236 -17.24 -12.51 6.40
N ASN A 237 -15.97 -12.11 6.38
CA ASN A 237 -15.12 -12.15 7.55
C ASN A 237 -15.60 -11.19 8.65
N LEU A 238 -16.02 -9.97 8.27
CA LEU A 238 -16.61 -9.01 9.20
C LEU A 238 -17.90 -9.56 9.82
N HIS A 239 -18.79 -10.12 9.00
CA HIS A 239 -20.00 -10.78 9.49
C HIS A 239 -19.67 -11.89 10.51
N GLY A 240 -18.67 -12.72 10.22
CA GLY A 240 -18.22 -13.77 11.13
C GLY A 240 -17.75 -13.23 12.48
N LEU A 241 -16.99 -12.12 12.47
CA LEU A 241 -16.55 -11.44 13.68
C LEU A 241 -17.73 -10.85 14.47
N VAL A 242 -18.64 -10.13 13.79
CA VAL A 242 -19.83 -9.53 14.41
C VAL A 242 -20.70 -10.60 15.07
N LEU A 243 -20.95 -11.71 14.37
CA LEU A 243 -21.72 -12.83 14.89
C LEU A 243 -21.04 -13.46 16.12
N ALA A 244 -19.72 -13.63 16.10
CA ALA A 244 -18.96 -14.14 17.23
C ALA A 244 -19.00 -13.20 18.44
N MET A 245 -18.78 -11.91 18.24
CA MET A 245 -18.85 -10.88 19.28
C MET A 245 -20.24 -10.83 19.92
N PHE A 246 -21.29 -10.76 19.11
CA PHE A 246 -22.67 -10.76 19.59
C PHE A 246 -22.97 -12.01 20.42
N THR A 247 -22.56 -13.19 19.94
CA THR A 247 -22.77 -14.47 20.63
C THR A 247 -22.05 -14.50 21.98
N ASP A 248 -20.79 -14.07 22.03
CA ASP A 248 -20.01 -13.99 23.26
C ASP A 248 -20.66 -13.06 24.29
N PHE A 249 -21.11 -11.87 23.88
CA PHE A 249 -21.82 -10.98 24.80
C PHE A 249 -23.13 -11.60 25.32
N LYS A 250 -23.90 -12.31 24.48
CA LYS A 250 -25.13 -12.97 24.90
C LYS A 250 -24.89 -14.14 25.86
N LEU A 251 -23.81 -14.89 25.69
CA LEU A 251 -23.52 -16.09 26.48
C LEU A 251 -22.69 -15.80 27.73
N LEU A 252 -21.73 -14.88 27.63
CA LEU A 252 -20.70 -14.65 28.64
C LEU A 252 -20.79 -13.26 29.29
N GLY A 253 -21.56 -12.32 28.70
CA GLY A 253 -21.61 -10.92 29.13
C GLY A 253 -20.34 -10.11 28.83
N ARG A 254 -19.40 -10.69 28.05
CA ARG A 254 -18.12 -10.10 27.64
C ARG A 254 -17.54 -10.89 26.46
N LEU A 255 -16.57 -10.34 25.75
CA LEU A 255 -15.80 -11.10 24.76
C LEU A 255 -14.94 -12.19 25.42
N SER A 256 -14.90 -13.35 24.77
CA SER A 256 -13.90 -14.39 25.06
C SER A 256 -12.50 -13.93 24.63
N THR A 257 -11.46 -14.54 25.19
CA THR A 257 -10.07 -14.21 24.85
C THR A 257 -9.80 -14.36 23.35
N LYS A 258 -10.39 -15.38 22.71
CA LYS A 258 -10.23 -15.60 21.27
C LYS A 258 -10.88 -14.48 20.45
N VAL A 259 -12.17 -14.19 20.69
CA VAL A 259 -12.90 -13.19 19.89
C VAL A 259 -12.33 -11.79 20.12
N LYS A 260 -11.93 -11.48 21.36
CA LYS A 260 -11.21 -10.24 21.65
C LYS A 260 -9.93 -10.11 20.82
N ARG A 261 -9.13 -11.17 20.74
CA ARG A 261 -7.90 -11.18 19.93
C ARG A 261 -8.18 -11.07 18.43
N ASP A 262 -9.22 -11.74 17.95
CA ASP A 262 -9.65 -11.63 16.54
C ASP A 262 -10.07 -10.18 16.22
N TYR A 263 -10.86 -9.53 17.08
CA TYR A 263 -11.23 -8.12 16.96
C TYR A 263 -10.00 -7.20 16.96
N GLU A 264 -9.08 -7.37 17.92
CA GLU A 264 -7.84 -6.59 18.00
C GLU A 264 -6.96 -6.74 16.75
N ASN A 265 -6.90 -7.93 16.14
CA ASN A 265 -6.12 -8.18 14.94
C ASN A 265 -6.63 -7.38 13.73
N TYR A 266 -7.91 -7.04 13.66
CA TYR A 266 -8.45 -6.15 12.63
C TYR A 266 -8.08 -4.68 12.84
N LEU A 267 -7.64 -4.30 14.04
CA LEU A 267 -7.30 -2.93 14.42
C LEU A 267 -5.79 -2.66 14.42
N GLY A 268 -5.00 -3.50 13.73
CA GLY A 268 -3.53 -3.56 13.80
C GLY A 268 -2.73 -2.36 13.28
N PHE A 269 -3.28 -1.14 13.22
CA PHE A 269 -2.57 0.07 12.77
C PHE A 269 -1.29 0.34 13.57
N GLU A 270 -1.25 -0.05 14.84
CA GLU A 270 -0.06 0.10 15.69
C GLU A 270 1.10 -0.84 15.31
N GLN A 271 0.87 -1.84 14.46
CA GLN A 271 1.88 -2.75 13.95
C GLN A 271 2.59 -2.20 12.69
N ASN A 272 2.04 -1.14 12.08
CA ASN A 272 2.63 -0.48 10.91
C ASN A 272 2.55 1.04 11.09
N ILE A 273 3.55 1.59 11.79
CA ILE A 273 3.57 3.02 12.10
C ILE A 273 3.77 3.92 10.88
N LEU A 274 4.40 3.41 9.82
CA LEU A 274 4.53 4.14 8.55
C LEU A 274 3.17 4.31 7.89
N TYR A 275 2.31 3.28 7.92
CA TYR A 275 0.93 3.40 7.47
C TYR A 275 0.19 4.48 8.26
N ALA A 276 0.30 4.46 9.59
CA ALA A 276 -0.36 5.45 10.45
C ALA A 276 0.17 6.88 10.23
N LEU A 277 1.48 7.08 10.06
CA LEU A 277 2.08 8.40 9.94
C LEU A 277 1.99 8.99 8.54
N PHE A 278 1.97 8.16 7.49
CA PHE A 278 2.04 8.63 6.11
C PHE A 278 0.76 8.49 5.31
N GLN A 279 -0.35 8.06 5.90
CA GLN A 279 -1.59 7.82 5.16
C GLN A 279 -2.00 9.00 4.27
N GLU A 280 -1.93 10.23 4.77
CA GLU A 280 -2.22 11.42 3.96
C GLU A 280 -0.98 11.95 3.21
N ALA A 281 0.23 11.71 3.75
CA ALA A 281 1.48 12.21 3.20
C ALA A 281 1.79 11.64 1.81
N ILE A 282 1.26 10.45 1.47
CA ILE A 282 1.42 9.82 0.15
C ILE A 282 0.78 10.64 -0.99
N TYR A 283 -0.15 11.55 -0.68
CA TYR A 283 -0.83 12.40 -1.68
C TYR A 283 -0.14 13.75 -1.88
N ILE A 284 0.79 14.13 -1.00
CA ILE A 284 1.38 15.46 -1.01
C ILE A 284 2.53 15.53 -2.01
N ASN A 285 2.38 16.32 -3.07
CA ASN A 285 3.38 16.48 -4.13
C ASN A 285 4.01 17.88 -4.13
N GLY A 286 5.13 18.02 -3.42
CA GLY A 286 5.90 19.27 -3.39
C GLY A 286 5.44 20.27 -2.32
N PRO A 287 6.06 21.48 -2.31
CA PRO A 287 5.84 22.47 -1.27
C PRO A 287 4.51 23.22 -1.43
N GLY A 288 4.06 23.85 -0.34
CA GLY A 288 2.85 24.70 -0.29
C GLY A 288 1.54 23.93 -0.03
N ILE A 289 1.61 22.62 0.18
CA ILE A 289 0.45 21.77 0.46
C ILE A 289 0.71 21.02 1.77
N LYS A 290 -0.25 21.07 2.67
CA LYS A 290 -0.32 20.21 3.86
C LYS A 290 -1.59 19.38 3.79
N SER A 291 -1.59 18.24 4.46
CA SER A 291 -2.78 17.38 4.49
C SER A 291 -3.80 17.82 5.53
N ASP A 292 -3.35 18.38 6.65
CA ASP A 292 -4.18 19.01 7.69
C ASP A 292 -5.34 18.13 8.19
N TRP A 293 -5.07 16.84 8.42
CA TRP A 293 -6.07 15.85 8.85
C TRP A 293 -7.32 15.88 7.96
N ALA A 294 -7.12 15.84 6.64
CA ALA A 294 -8.18 15.92 5.64
C ALA A 294 -9.29 14.89 5.87
N ALA A 295 -8.92 13.66 6.21
CA ALA A 295 -9.88 12.59 6.46
C ALA A 295 -10.72 12.82 7.72
N GLU A 296 -10.09 13.27 8.81
CA GLU A 296 -10.75 13.44 10.11
C GLU A 296 -11.92 14.42 10.02
N LYS A 297 -11.77 15.47 9.21
CA LYS A 297 -12.79 16.50 8.97
C LYS A 297 -14.08 15.94 8.33
N LEU A 298 -13.99 14.77 7.70
CA LEU A 298 -15.10 14.13 6.98
C LEU A 298 -15.67 12.92 7.72
N ILE A 299 -15.11 12.56 8.88
CA ILE A 299 -15.61 11.43 9.66
C ILE A 299 -17.05 11.72 10.10
N THR A 300 -17.93 10.78 9.78
CA THR A 300 -19.33 10.77 10.22
C THR A 300 -19.61 9.47 10.98
N SER A 301 -20.87 9.17 11.25
CA SER A 301 -21.30 7.90 11.84
C SER A 301 -21.14 6.73 10.86
N GLY A 302 -20.84 5.54 11.39
CA GLY A 302 -20.74 4.31 10.59
C GLY A 302 -19.30 3.92 10.31
N PHE A 303 -19.12 2.94 9.44
CA PHE A 303 -17.79 2.44 9.09
C PHE A 303 -16.92 3.51 8.43
N THR A 304 -15.65 3.60 8.84
CA THR A 304 -14.73 4.65 8.38
C THR A 304 -13.75 4.21 7.30
N GLY A 305 -13.67 2.92 6.97
CA GLY A 305 -12.72 2.44 5.96
C GLY A 305 -11.28 2.47 6.47
N GLU A 306 -10.33 2.89 5.64
CA GLU A 306 -8.90 2.79 5.95
C GLU A 306 -8.34 3.95 6.79
N ILE A 307 -9.16 4.95 7.11
CA ILE A 307 -8.78 6.26 7.66
C ILE A 307 -7.96 6.18 8.96
N VAL A 308 -6.94 7.02 9.03
CA VAL A 308 -6.16 7.31 10.23
C VAL A 308 -6.51 8.71 10.74
N ASP A 309 -7.08 8.76 11.94
CA ASP A 309 -7.47 10.00 12.62
C ASP A 309 -6.54 10.33 13.80
N SER A 310 -6.60 11.57 14.29
CA SER A 310 -5.73 12.02 15.39
C SER A 310 -5.98 11.28 16.70
N GLN A 311 -7.21 10.80 16.95
CA GLN A 311 -7.56 10.04 18.15
C GLN A 311 -6.79 8.71 18.22
N MET A 312 -6.36 8.16 17.08
CA MET A 312 -5.48 6.98 17.06
C MET A 312 -4.19 7.21 17.85
N PHE A 313 -3.62 8.41 17.77
CA PHE A 313 -2.43 8.81 18.50
C PHE A 313 -2.70 9.14 19.97
N ASP A 314 -3.95 9.02 20.45
CA ASP A 314 -4.28 9.01 21.87
C ASP A 314 -4.56 7.58 22.38
N THR A 315 -5.22 6.76 21.55
CA THR A 315 -5.71 5.45 21.96
C THR A 315 -4.69 4.33 21.82
N TYR A 316 -3.94 4.27 20.72
CA TYR A 316 -3.01 3.17 20.48
C TYR A 316 -1.71 3.37 21.26
N SER A 317 -1.30 2.31 21.96
CA SER A 317 -0.18 2.38 22.90
C SER A 317 1.15 2.71 22.21
N LYS A 318 1.38 2.15 21.02
CA LYS A 318 2.60 2.40 20.23
C LYS A 318 2.54 3.69 19.42
N LEU A 319 1.34 4.20 19.06
CA LEU A 319 1.23 5.46 18.35
C LEU A 319 1.29 6.67 19.29
N ARG A 320 0.86 6.53 20.56
CA ARG A 320 0.78 7.64 21.52
C ARG A 320 2.06 8.46 21.68
N PRO A 321 3.26 7.85 21.81
CA PRO A 321 4.50 8.61 21.89
C PRO A 321 4.79 9.47 20.65
N LEU A 322 4.20 9.13 19.51
CA LEU A 322 4.42 9.77 18.21
C LEU A 322 3.37 10.85 17.90
N LYS A 323 2.47 11.18 18.83
CA LYS A 323 1.41 12.19 18.62
C LYS A 323 1.96 13.54 18.13
N GLY A 324 3.02 14.02 18.76
CA GLY A 324 3.67 15.29 18.36
C GLY A 324 4.22 15.23 16.93
N LEU A 325 4.81 14.09 16.55
CA LEU A 325 5.30 13.85 15.20
C LEU A 325 4.17 13.79 14.17
N ALA A 326 3.09 13.08 14.47
CA ALA A 326 1.91 13.02 13.61
C ALA A 326 1.36 14.43 13.34
N HIS A 327 1.10 15.23 14.38
CA HIS A 327 0.64 16.60 14.18
C HIS A 327 1.63 17.44 13.35
N HIS A 328 2.94 17.25 13.53
CA HIS A 328 3.94 17.94 12.72
C HIS A 328 3.85 17.56 11.24
N ILE A 329 3.72 16.27 10.92
CA ILE A 329 3.58 15.76 9.54
C ILE A 329 2.36 16.38 8.86
N HIS A 330 1.19 16.37 9.52
CA HIS A 330 -0.04 16.90 8.94
C HIS A 330 -0.03 18.44 8.79
N GLN A 331 0.88 19.16 9.47
CA GLN A 331 1.06 20.61 9.30
C GLN A 331 2.26 21.00 8.42
N TYR A 332 3.08 20.04 8.00
CA TYR A 332 4.26 20.33 7.21
C TYR A 332 3.88 20.65 5.77
N GLU A 333 4.38 21.78 5.25
CA GLU A 333 4.05 22.29 3.92
C GLU A 333 5.22 22.19 2.94
N ASN A 334 6.45 21.95 3.39
CA ASN A 334 7.65 22.02 2.54
C ASN A 334 8.09 20.65 2.02
N TRP A 335 7.14 19.81 1.60
CA TRP A 335 7.43 18.46 1.13
C TRP A 335 8.23 18.43 -0.17
N SER A 336 8.99 17.36 -0.36
CA SER A 336 9.62 17.04 -1.63
C SER A 336 8.59 16.70 -2.71
N ILE A 337 8.98 16.93 -3.96
CA ILE A 337 8.19 16.52 -5.14
C ILE A 337 8.28 15.01 -5.28
N ILE A 338 7.13 14.33 -5.34
CA ILE A 338 7.01 12.88 -5.56
C ILE A 338 6.54 12.53 -6.98
N TYR A 339 6.00 13.49 -7.73
CA TYR A 339 5.69 13.32 -9.15
C TYR A 339 6.18 14.52 -9.96
N ASN A 340 7.06 14.27 -10.93
CA ASN A 340 7.40 15.26 -11.94
C ASN A 340 6.33 15.28 -13.04
N ILE A 341 5.38 16.21 -12.93
CA ILE A 341 4.22 16.31 -13.82
C ILE A 341 4.62 16.58 -15.27
N GLU A 342 5.64 17.41 -15.50
CA GLU A 342 6.08 17.72 -16.87
C GLU A 342 6.68 16.50 -17.56
N ASN A 343 7.44 15.68 -16.83
CA ASN A 343 7.92 14.41 -17.36
C ASN A 343 6.79 13.40 -17.57
N LEU A 344 5.79 13.32 -16.69
CA LEU A 344 4.64 12.43 -16.88
C LEU A 344 3.91 12.73 -18.21
N LYS A 345 3.72 14.01 -18.56
CA LYS A 345 3.11 14.43 -19.83
C LYS A 345 3.85 13.93 -21.07
N THR A 346 5.12 13.57 -20.94
CA THR A 346 5.92 13.02 -22.04
C THR A 346 5.79 11.50 -22.18
N ILE A 347 5.05 10.82 -21.30
CA ILE A 347 4.82 9.38 -21.35
C ILE A 347 3.73 9.07 -22.38
N THR A 348 4.14 8.34 -23.42
CA THR A 348 3.28 7.74 -24.43
C THR A 348 3.37 6.22 -24.35
N TRP A 349 2.40 5.52 -24.95
CA TRP A 349 2.44 4.05 -25.04
C TRP A 349 3.74 3.52 -25.64
N ASP A 350 4.24 4.15 -26.71
CA ASP A 350 5.46 3.72 -27.40
C ASP A 350 6.74 4.00 -26.62
N ARG A 351 6.71 4.99 -25.70
CA ARG A 351 7.85 5.31 -24.85
C ARG A 351 7.91 4.41 -23.62
N LEU A 352 6.78 4.25 -22.93
CA LEU A 352 6.68 3.47 -21.70
C LEU A 352 5.24 2.97 -21.54
N PRO A 353 4.96 1.71 -21.89
CA PRO A 353 3.64 1.11 -21.67
C PRO A 353 3.29 1.07 -20.18
N ILE A 354 2.16 1.68 -19.82
CA ILE A 354 1.58 1.62 -18.47
C ILE A 354 0.21 0.96 -18.57
N ILE A 355 0.02 -0.14 -17.84
CA ILE A 355 -1.24 -0.89 -17.79
C ILE A 355 -1.71 -0.99 -16.34
N ALA A 356 -2.95 -0.59 -16.06
CA ALA A 356 -3.54 -0.62 -14.74
C ALA A 356 -4.75 -1.55 -14.67
N GLN A 357 -4.70 -2.55 -13.81
CA GLN A 357 -5.89 -3.25 -13.33
C GLN A 357 -6.56 -2.36 -12.29
N VAL A 358 -7.74 -1.83 -12.62
CA VAL A 358 -8.51 -0.91 -11.77
C VAL A 358 -9.84 -1.55 -11.38
N TYR A 359 -10.24 -1.38 -10.13
CA TYR A 359 -11.48 -1.92 -9.61
C TYR A 359 -12.52 -0.79 -9.51
N LEU A 360 -13.68 -0.98 -10.14
CA LEU A 360 -14.68 0.08 -10.32
C LEU A 360 -15.18 0.66 -8.98
N ASP A 361 -15.37 -0.23 -8.01
CA ASP A 361 -15.91 0.07 -6.68
C ASP A 361 -14.81 -0.02 -5.60
N ASP A 362 -13.54 0.22 -5.95
CA ASP A 362 -12.44 0.18 -4.98
C ASP A 362 -12.70 1.15 -3.82
N GLN A 363 -12.59 0.66 -2.59
CA GLN A 363 -12.83 1.46 -1.38
C GLN A 363 -11.67 2.43 -1.10
N TYR A 364 -10.45 2.09 -1.54
CA TYR A 364 -9.22 2.74 -1.11
C TYR A 364 -8.65 3.65 -2.21
N VAL A 365 -8.69 3.18 -3.46
CA VAL A 365 -8.13 3.91 -4.62
C VAL A 365 -9.25 4.19 -5.63
N ASP A 366 -9.87 5.36 -5.52
CA ASP A 366 -11.06 5.69 -6.30
C ASP A 366 -10.82 5.70 -7.83
N TYR A 367 -11.72 5.02 -8.54
CA TYR A 367 -11.69 4.87 -9.99
C TYR A 367 -11.75 6.21 -10.74
N GLU A 368 -12.65 7.12 -10.34
CA GLU A 368 -12.86 8.38 -11.07
C GLU A 368 -11.69 9.34 -10.88
N LEU A 369 -11.11 9.39 -9.68
CA LEU A 369 -9.90 10.17 -9.45
C LEU A 369 -8.71 9.63 -10.26
N GLY A 370 -8.54 8.31 -10.31
CA GLY A 370 -7.52 7.66 -11.14
C GLY A 370 -7.71 7.93 -12.64
N ARG A 371 -8.97 7.98 -13.12
CA ARG A 371 -9.31 8.24 -14.53
C ARG A 371 -8.86 9.63 -15.00
N ARG A 372 -8.79 10.63 -14.12
CA ARG A 372 -8.31 11.97 -14.48
C ARG A 372 -6.85 11.98 -14.94
N ASN A 373 -6.06 10.95 -14.60
CA ASN A 373 -4.68 10.83 -15.06
C ASN A 373 -4.53 10.71 -16.59
N TYR A 374 -5.61 10.44 -17.35
CA TYR A 374 -5.57 10.52 -18.81
C TYR A 374 -5.20 11.92 -19.33
N GLU A 375 -5.39 12.96 -18.52
CA GLU A 375 -4.95 14.33 -18.80
C GLU A 375 -3.44 14.53 -18.59
N LEU A 376 -2.78 13.60 -17.88
CA LEU A 376 -1.40 13.72 -17.44
C LEU A 376 -0.45 12.76 -18.17
N PHE A 377 -0.86 11.54 -18.48
CA PHE A 377 0.00 10.56 -19.17
C PHE A 377 -0.80 9.45 -19.84
N SER A 378 -0.21 8.87 -20.90
CA SER A 378 -0.79 7.70 -21.58
C SER A 378 -0.69 6.45 -20.72
N HIS A 379 -1.81 5.77 -20.53
CA HIS A 379 -1.89 4.47 -19.88
C HIS A 379 -3.13 3.73 -20.39
N LYS A 380 -3.21 2.41 -20.17
CA LYS A 380 -4.42 1.62 -20.44
C LYS A 380 -4.96 1.04 -19.15
N GLN A 381 -6.27 0.94 -19.05
CA GLN A 381 -6.95 0.39 -17.88
C GLN A 381 -7.71 -0.88 -18.23
N ILE A 382 -7.61 -1.88 -17.37
CA ILE A 382 -8.50 -3.05 -17.34
C ILE A 382 -9.44 -2.81 -16.16
N VAL A 383 -10.65 -2.35 -16.46
CA VAL A 383 -11.65 -1.98 -15.44
C VAL A 383 -12.52 -3.19 -15.12
N THR A 384 -12.64 -3.53 -13.84
CA THR A 384 -13.47 -4.66 -13.40
C THR A 384 -14.24 -4.35 -12.13
N ASN A 385 -15.41 -4.95 -11.99
CA ASN A 385 -16.18 -5.02 -10.74
C ASN A 385 -16.24 -6.46 -10.19
N GLN A 386 -15.52 -7.39 -10.79
CA GLN A 386 -15.48 -8.81 -10.36
C GLN A 386 -14.43 -9.05 -9.25
N LEU A 387 -13.44 -8.18 -9.17
CA LEU A 387 -12.36 -8.23 -8.19
C LEU A 387 -12.39 -6.99 -7.31
N PHE A 388 -11.79 -7.13 -6.14
CA PHE A 388 -11.61 -6.05 -5.16
C PHE A 388 -10.14 -5.61 -5.13
N HIS A 389 -9.79 -4.66 -4.26
CA HIS A 389 -8.44 -4.09 -4.16
C HIS A 389 -7.32 -5.14 -4.08
N ASN A 390 -7.60 -6.28 -3.42
CA ASN A 390 -6.68 -7.41 -3.32
C ASN A 390 -6.70 -8.37 -4.53
N GLY A 391 -7.16 -7.92 -5.71
CA GLY A 391 -7.29 -8.73 -6.92
C GLY A 391 -6.01 -9.46 -7.30
N LEU A 392 -4.85 -8.78 -7.23
CA LEU A 392 -3.54 -9.41 -7.49
C LEU A 392 -3.26 -10.62 -6.57
N ARG A 393 -3.74 -10.61 -5.33
CA ARG A 393 -3.56 -11.74 -4.39
C ARG A 393 -4.65 -12.79 -4.52
N SER A 394 -5.88 -12.37 -4.78
CA SER A 394 -7.05 -13.26 -4.82
C SER A 394 -7.20 -13.98 -6.16
N ASP A 395 -6.70 -13.40 -7.26
CA ASP A 395 -6.76 -13.98 -8.60
C ASP A 395 -5.50 -13.63 -9.42
N SER A 396 -4.33 -14.00 -8.87
CA SER A 396 -3.04 -13.62 -9.41
C SER A 396 -2.83 -14.02 -10.88
N VAL A 397 -3.23 -15.23 -11.25
CA VAL A 397 -2.98 -15.77 -12.60
C VAL A 397 -3.76 -14.97 -13.64
N ASN A 398 -5.05 -14.72 -13.41
CA ASN A 398 -5.87 -14.00 -14.37
C ASN A 398 -5.45 -12.52 -14.46
N VAL A 399 -5.14 -11.88 -13.33
CA VAL A 399 -4.66 -10.49 -13.30
C VAL A 399 -3.36 -10.35 -14.08
N ILE A 400 -2.35 -11.19 -13.81
CA ILE A 400 -1.07 -11.13 -14.52
C ILE A 400 -1.24 -11.42 -16.02
N ASN A 401 -2.11 -12.37 -16.38
CA ASN A 401 -2.38 -12.67 -17.79
C ASN A 401 -3.10 -11.52 -18.51
N ALA A 402 -4.07 -10.88 -17.88
CA ALA A 402 -4.79 -9.76 -18.47
C ALA A 402 -3.84 -8.57 -18.71
N LEU A 403 -3.01 -8.23 -17.73
CA LEU A 403 -1.99 -7.18 -17.83
C LEU A 403 -1.02 -7.41 -19.00
N HIS A 404 -0.52 -8.64 -19.13
CA HIS A 404 0.40 -8.99 -20.22
C HIS A 404 -0.29 -9.06 -21.59
N LYS A 405 -1.54 -9.51 -21.65
CA LYS A 405 -2.30 -9.53 -22.89
C LYS A 405 -2.48 -8.11 -23.46
N VAL A 406 -2.76 -7.11 -22.62
CA VAL A 406 -2.81 -5.70 -23.06
C VAL A 406 -1.44 -5.22 -23.56
N LEU A 407 -0.36 -5.58 -22.87
CA LEU A 407 0.99 -5.23 -23.29
C LEU A 407 1.35 -5.83 -24.66
N GLU A 408 1.05 -7.12 -24.86
CA GLU A 408 1.39 -7.88 -26.07
C GLU A 408 0.55 -7.50 -27.28
N GLN A 409 -0.74 -7.22 -27.08
CA GLN A 409 -1.69 -6.94 -28.17
C GLN A 409 -1.80 -5.46 -28.49
N GLY A 410 -1.49 -4.57 -27.54
CA GLY A 410 -1.64 -3.13 -27.75
C GLY A 410 -3.10 -2.66 -27.81
N GLU A 411 -4.08 -3.51 -27.52
CA GLU A 411 -5.51 -3.17 -27.53
C GLU A 411 -6.13 -3.25 -26.12
N TYR A 412 -7.25 -2.54 -25.92
CA TYR A 412 -8.06 -2.68 -24.71
C TYR A 412 -8.76 -4.05 -24.72
N ILE A 413 -8.85 -4.70 -23.55
CA ILE A 413 -9.58 -5.97 -23.38
C ILE A 413 -10.99 -5.69 -22.88
#